data_AF-A0AAN7SKK0-F1
#
_entry.id   AF-A0AAN7SKK0-F1
#
_cell.length_a   1.000
_cell.length_b   1.000
_cell.length_c   1.000
_cell.angle_alpha   90.00
_cell.angle_beta   90.00
_cell.angle_gamma   90.00
#
_symmetry.space_group_name_H-M   'P 1'
#
loop_
_entity.id
_entity.type
_entity.pdbx_description
1 polymer ?
#
loop_
_entity_poly.entity_id
_entity_poly.type
_entity_poly.pdbx_seq_one_letter_code
_entity_poly.pdbx_strand_id
1 'polypeptide(L)'
;MEWFGLTTYGYPDSIKYLMREDYKEPTKQLTVYEELAKGSKKRFSELVTEIDVYLGRTDGYSHKSLDRLKKMRRKGVVAPLGPTDKYRYAGTEAQNFSFWKEDSVLQNSDWYKGRVYKPKVATEVSQYLHKAKQVDKHFKM
;
A
#
# COMPACT_ATOMS: atom_id res chain seq x y z
N MET A 1 10.88 27.98 26.96
CA MET A 1 10.36 26.77 27.62
C MET A 1 9.00 26.46 27.00
N GLU A 2 8.92 25.44 26.16
CA GLU A 2 7.64 24.97 25.62
C GLU A 2 6.97 24.08 26.68
N TRP A 3 5.94 24.61 27.34
CA TRP A 3 5.38 24.01 28.56
C TRP A 3 4.31 22.94 28.27
N PHE A 4 3.85 22.76 27.02
CA PHE A 4 2.86 21.71 26.66
C PHE A 4 2.95 21.21 25.21
N GLY A 5 4.13 21.20 24.58
CA GLY A 5 4.29 20.71 23.19
C GLY A 5 3.50 21.50 22.13
N LEU A 6 2.92 22.64 22.50
CA LEU A 6 2.39 23.63 21.57
C LEU A 6 3.54 24.53 21.13
N THR A 7 4.13 24.18 19.99
CA THR A 7 5.03 25.10 19.28
C THR A 7 4.20 26.30 18.79
N THR A 8 4.84 27.46 18.57
CA THR A 8 4.19 28.63 17.95
C THR A 8 3.55 28.36 16.59
N TYR A 9 3.87 27.21 15.97
CA TYR A 9 3.37 26.74 14.69
C TYR A 9 2.26 25.67 14.79
N GLY A 10 1.77 25.35 16.00
CA GLY A 10 0.68 24.40 16.24
C GLY A 10 1.14 23.06 16.85
N TYR A 11 0.27 22.05 16.75
CA TYR A 11 0.54 20.71 17.25
C TYR A 11 1.60 20.01 16.38
N PRO A 12 2.62 19.37 16.98
CA PRO A 12 3.63 18.63 16.22
C PRO A 12 2.97 17.45 15.52
N ASP A 13 3.05 17.41 14.19
CA ASP A 13 2.56 16.29 13.39
C ASP A 13 3.55 15.12 13.50
N SER A 14 3.30 14.21 14.45
CA SER A 14 4.13 13.03 14.71
C SER A 14 4.33 12.15 13.47
N ILE A 15 3.38 12.15 12.53
CA ILE A 15 3.46 11.37 11.30
C ILE A 15 4.53 11.95 10.35
N LYS A 16 4.65 13.28 10.31
CA LYS A 16 5.64 13.95 9.45
C LYS A 16 7.07 13.64 9.90
N TYR A 17 7.31 13.48 11.20
CA TYR A 17 8.61 13.04 11.72
C TYR A 17 8.97 11.60 11.35
N LEU A 18 7.98 10.75 11.09
CA LEU A 18 8.20 9.37 10.66
C LEU A 18 8.46 9.25 9.16
N MET A 19 8.13 10.26 8.36
CA MET A 19 8.32 10.22 6.91
C MET A 19 9.79 10.27 6.54
N ARG A 20 10.15 9.60 5.43
CA ARG A 20 11.46 9.80 4.81
C ARG A 20 11.57 11.22 4.27
N GLU A 21 12.76 11.79 4.34
CA GLU A 21 13.04 13.13 3.81
C GLU A 21 12.94 13.15 2.27
N ASP A 22 13.30 12.05 1.62
CA ASP A 22 13.25 11.90 0.16
C ASP A 22 11.84 11.61 -0.38
N TYR A 23 10.90 11.29 0.50
CA TYR A 23 9.54 10.94 0.10
C TYR A 23 8.76 12.18 -0.34
N LYS A 24 8.35 12.18 -1.62
CA LYS A 24 7.46 13.21 -2.17
C LYS A 24 6.03 12.67 -2.20
N GLU A 25 5.14 13.33 -1.47
CA GLU A 25 3.72 13.03 -1.57
C GLU A 25 3.23 13.24 -3.00
N PRO A 26 2.32 12.37 -3.50
CA PRO A 26 1.74 12.55 -4.82
C PRO A 26 1.03 13.91 -4.90
N THR A 27 1.35 14.66 -5.95
CA THR A 27 0.84 16.00 -6.14
C THR A 27 -0.64 15.98 -6.53
N LYS A 28 -1.31 17.09 -6.26
CA LYS A 28 -2.69 17.30 -6.68
C LYS A 28 -2.70 17.36 -8.22
N GLN A 29 -3.39 16.41 -8.85
CA GLN A 29 -3.64 16.43 -10.29
C GLN A 29 -4.47 17.67 -10.66
N LEU A 30 -4.27 18.19 -11.86
CA LEU A 30 -5.07 19.26 -12.43
C LEU A 30 -6.44 18.72 -12.82
N THR A 31 -7.44 19.59 -12.90
CA THR A 31 -8.74 19.19 -13.44
C THR A 31 -8.70 19.07 -14.96
N VAL A 32 -9.61 18.26 -15.53
CA VAL A 32 -9.80 18.15 -16.98
C VAL A 32 -9.91 19.53 -17.64
N TYR A 33 -10.62 20.47 -17.00
CA TYR A 33 -10.78 21.84 -17.50
C TYR A 33 -9.49 22.66 -17.42
N GLU A 34 -8.71 22.53 -16.33
CA GLU A 34 -7.40 23.17 -16.18
C GLU A 34 -6.37 22.60 -17.17
N GLU A 35 -6.43 21.30 -17.47
CA GLU A 35 -5.55 20.68 -18.48
C GLU A 35 -5.93 21.07 -19.90
N LEU A 36 -7.23 21.13 -20.22
CA LEU A 36 -7.71 21.64 -21.50
C LEU A 36 -7.34 23.12 -21.70
N ALA A 37 -7.47 23.94 -20.65
CA ALA A 37 -7.08 25.35 -20.70
C ALA A 37 -5.58 25.57 -20.93
N LYS A 38 -4.73 24.61 -20.51
CA LYS A 38 -3.29 24.60 -20.79
C LYS A 38 -2.93 24.12 -22.20
N GLY A 39 -3.91 23.77 -23.03
CA GLY A 39 -3.71 23.36 -24.42
C GLY A 39 -3.27 21.91 -24.56
N SER A 40 -3.75 21.00 -23.71
CA SER A 40 -3.45 19.57 -23.86
C SER A 40 -3.92 19.03 -25.22
N LYS A 41 -3.13 18.17 -25.84
CA LYS A 41 -3.47 17.49 -27.12
C LYS A 41 -4.36 16.25 -26.91
N LYS A 42 -4.66 15.88 -25.66
CA LYS A 42 -5.44 14.69 -25.32
C LYS A 42 -6.93 14.98 -25.51
N ARG A 43 -7.69 13.97 -25.93
CA ARG A 43 -9.15 14.09 -26.06
C ARG A 43 -9.79 14.12 -24.66
N PHE A 44 -10.92 14.81 -24.52
CA PHE A 44 -11.67 14.88 -23.25
C PHE A 44 -11.97 13.50 -22.66
N SER A 45 -12.31 12.52 -23.51
CA SER A 45 -12.55 11.13 -23.09
C SER A 45 -11.33 10.46 -22.45
N GLU A 46 -10.13 10.75 -22.94
CA GLU A 46 -8.87 10.21 -22.42
C GLU A 46 -8.52 10.85 -21.07
N LEU A 47 -8.78 12.16 -20.94
CA LEU A 47 -8.59 12.91 -19.69
C LEU A 47 -9.55 12.45 -18.59
N VAL A 48 -10.80 12.12 -18.94
CA VAL A 48 -11.80 11.60 -18.00
C VAL A 48 -11.48 10.18 -17.53
N THR A 49 -10.84 9.35 -18.36
CA THR A 49 -10.36 8.03 -17.92
C THR A 49 -9.18 8.11 -16.97
N GLU A 50 -8.33 9.12 -17.12
CA GLU A 50 -7.18 9.35 -16.21
C GLU A 50 -7.62 9.98 -14.88
N ILE A 51 -8.66 10.83 -14.88
CA ILE A 51 -9.15 11.52 -13.68
C ILE A 51 -10.38 10.80 -13.13
N ASP A 52 -10.21 10.01 -12.07
CA ASP A 52 -11.35 9.36 -11.39
C ASP A 52 -12.26 10.42 -10.74
N VAL A 53 -13.39 10.67 -11.39
CA VAL A 53 -14.39 11.70 -11.03
C VAL A 53 -14.91 11.53 -9.60
N TYR A 54 -14.84 10.32 -9.02
CA TYR A 54 -15.30 10.04 -7.67
C TYR A 54 -14.21 10.11 -6.59
N LEU A 55 -12.94 9.87 -6.96
CA LEU A 55 -11.78 9.96 -6.07
C LEU A 55 -11.26 11.40 -5.97
N GLY A 56 -11.39 12.16 -7.06
CA GLY A 56 -10.94 13.54 -7.18
C GLY A 56 -9.45 13.69 -7.53
N ARG A 57 -8.98 14.92 -7.45
CA ARG A 57 -7.75 15.50 -8.04
C ARG A 57 -6.39 15.01 -7.48
N THR A 58 -6.15 13.73 -7.21
CA THR A 58 -4.88 13.30 -6.60
C THR A 58 -4.42 11.93 -7.07
N ASP A 59 -3.15 11.84 -7.49
CA ASP A 59 -2.41 10.62 -7.86
C ASP A 59 -2.03 9.75 -6.63
N GLY A 60 -2.95 9.59 -5.68
CA GLY A 60 -2.67 8.77 -4.51
C GLY A 60 -3.60 8.97 -3.32
N TYR A 61 -3.32 8.18 -2.29
CA TYR A 61 -4.09 8.06 -1.07
C TYR A 61 -4.22 9.41 -0.36
N SER A 62 -5.45 9.83 -0.07
CA SER A 62 -5.73 11.19 0.35
C SER A 62 -5.30 11.47 1.79
N HIS A 63 -4.08 11.98 1.98
CA HIS A 63 -3.52 12.23 3.31
C HIS A 63 -4.20 13.36 4.10
N LYS A 64 -5.20 14.06 3.55
CA LYS A 64 -5.82 15.24 4.20
C LYS A 64 -7.35 15.31 4.12
N SER A 65 -8.04 14.26 3.69
CA SER A 65 -9.51 14.22 3.64
C SER A 65 -10.04 12.86 4.08
N LEU A 66 -10.72 12.82 5.24
CA LEU A 66 -11.35 11.62 5.77
C LEU A 66 -12.45 11.07 4.86
N ASP A 67 -13.22 11.95 4.22
CA ASP A 67 -14.27 11.52 3.30
C ASP A 67 -13.72 10.88 2.03
N ARG A 68 -12.62 11.43 1.50
CA ARG A 68 -11.94 10.83 0.34
C ARG A 68 -11.31 9.48 0.71
N LEU A 69 -10.71 9.39 1.90
CA LEU A 69 -10.21 8.14 2.46
C LEU A 69 -11.29 7.05 2.51
N LYS A 70 -12.48 7.39 3.01
CA LYS A 70 -13.64 6.47 3.07
C LYS A 70 -14.07 6.03 1.67
N LYS A 71 -14.15 6.95 0.70
CA LYS A 71 -14.51 6.64 -0.69
C LYS A 71 -13.48 5.71 -1.37
N MET A 72 -12.20 5.97 -1.18
CA MET A 72 -11.10 5.12 -1.69
C MET A 72 -11.18 3.70 -1.12
N ARG A 73 -11.38 3.57 0.20
CA ARG A 73 -11.54 2.26 0.85
C ARG A 73 -12.74 1.47 0.33
N ARG A 74 -13.88 2.14 0.09
CA ARG A 74 -15.07 1.47 -0.48
C ARG A 74 -14.84 0.92 -1.88
N LYS A 75 -14.00 1.59 -2.67
CA LYS A 75 -13.59 1.11 -4.00
C LYS A 75 -12.50 0.04 -3.95
N GLY A 76 -11.96 -0.28 -2.78
CA GLY A 76 -10.82 -1.20 -2.66
C GLY A 76 -9.50 -0.60 -3.16
N VAL A 77 -9.40 0.73 -3.29
CA VAL A 77 -8.15 1.38 -3.68
C VAL A 77 -7.21 1.35 -2.47
N VAL A 78 -6.17 0.53 -2.57
CA VAL A 78 -5.09 0.43 -1.59
C VAL A 78 -4.06 1.53 -1.90
N ALA A 79 -3.42 2.08 -0.86
CA ALA A 79 -2.30 2.97 -1.07
C ALA A 79 -1.21 2.24 -1.87
N PRO A 80 -0.72 2.81 -2.99
CA PRO A 80 0.22 2.11 -3.86
C PRO A 80 1.61 1.94 -3.25
N LEU A 81 1.92 2.74 -2.22
CA LEU A 81 3.23 2.79 -1.58
C LEU A 81 3.24 1.93 -0.32
N GLY A 82 4.30 1.12 -0.19
CA GLY A 82 4.57 0.38 1.03
C GLY A 82 4.94 1.31 2.20
N PRO A 83 4.83 0.84 3.44
CA PRO A 83 5.29 1.61 4.60
C PRO A 83 6.80 1.88 4.55
N THR A 84 7.59 0.99 3.93
CA THR A 84 9.04 1.12 3.75
C THR A 84 9.44 2.22 2.77
N ASP A 85 8.65 2.45 1.72
CA ASP A 85 8.86 3.54 0.76
C ASP A 85 8.60 4.92 1.39
N LYS A 86 7.61 4.97 2.29
CA LYS A 86 7.07 6.22 2.83
C LYS A 86 7.73 6.64 4.13
N TYR A 87 7.95 5.71 5.04
CA TYR A 87 8.40 5.99 6.40
C TYR A 87 9.85 5.60 6.60
N ARG A 88 10.55 6.36 7.43
CA ARG A 88 11.93 6.06 7.85
C ARG A 88 11.95 4.97 8.92
N TYR A 89 10.92 4.96 9.76
CA TYR A 89 10.73 4.00 10.85
C TYR A 89 9.33 3.42 10.79
N ALA A 90 9.16 2.19 11.30
CA ALA A 90 7.83 1.63 11.47
C ALA A 90 7.04 2.44 12.51
N GLY A 91 5.88 2.97 12.11
CA GLY A 91 5.02 3.75 13.00
C GLY A 91 4.12 2.88 13.90
N THR A 92 4.02 1.59 13.63
CA THR A 92 3.18 0.64 14.39
C THR A 92 3.85 -0.74 14.48
N GLU A 93 3.47 -1.52 15.49
CA GLU A 93 3.97 -2.89 15.66
C GLU A 93 3.61 -3.81 14.49
N ALA A 94 2.44 -3.60 13.88
CA ALA A 94 2.03 -4.36 12.70
C ALA A 94 2.97 -4.13 11.51
N GLN A 95 3.56 -2.94 11.39
CA GLN A 95 4.52 -2.64 10.33
C GLN A 95 5.87 -3.31 10.59
N ASN A 96 6.32 -3.39 11.85
CA ASN A 96 7.63 -3.94 12.24
C ASN A 96 7.93 -5.31 11.65
N PHE A 97 6.93 -6.20 11.55
CA PHE A 97 7.14 -7.57 11.07
C PHE A 97 7.68 -7.65 9.63
N SER A 98 7.30 -6.72 8.76
CA SER A 98 7.73 -6.72 7.35
C SER A 98 8.61 -5.53 6.97
N PHE A 99 8.73 -4.53 7.84
CA PHE A 99 9.48 -3.30 7.55
C PHE A 99 10.95 -3.55 7.20
N TRP A 100 11.57 -4.54 7.86
CA TRP A 100 13.01 -4.83 7.72
C TRP A 100 13.34 -5.78 6.55
N LYS A 101 12.35 -6.24 5.77
CA LYS A 101 12.58 -7.17 4.66
C LYS A 101 13.32 -6.52 3.48
N GLU A 102 13.19 -5.21 3.34
CA GLU A 102 13.74 -4.43 2.23
C GLU A 102 15.03 -3.69 2.62
N ASP A 103 15.54 -3.90 3.83
CA ASP A 103 16.79 -3.28 4.28
C ASP A 103 18.00 -3.95 3.60
N SER A 104 18.73 -3.18 2.80
CA SER A 104 19.88 -3.65 2.03
C SER A 104 21.03 -4.17 2.90
N VAL A 105 21.14 -3.69 4.14
CA VAL A 105 22.13 -4.18 5.10
C VAL A 105 21.74 -5.57 5.64
N LEU A 106 20.44 -5.81 5.79
CA LEU A 106 19.92 -7.06 6.35
C LEU A 106 19.75 -8.16 5.30
N GLN A 107 19.61 -7.82 4.01
CA GLN A 107 19.40 -8.79 2.93
C GLN A 107 20.58 -9.73 2.69
N ASN A 108 21.81 -9.26 2.91
CA ASN A 108 23.03 -10.05 2.68
C ASN A 108 23.66 -10.60 3.95
N SER A 109 22.99 -10.47 5.10
CA SER A 109 23.56 -10.87 6.38
C SER A 109 22.97 -12.19 6.89
N ASP A 110 23.84 -13.00 7.51
CA ASP A 110 23.54 -14.36 7.97
C ASP A 110 22.72 -14.43 9.27
N TRP A 111 22.34 -13.29 9.83
CA TRP A 111 21.67 -13.18 11.14
C TRP A 111 20.29 -13.86 11.17
N TYR A 112 19.61 -13.95 10.03
CA TYR A 112 18.31 -14.60 9.92
C TYR A 112 18.25 -15.54 8.71
N LYS A 113 18.44 -16.83 8.98
CA LYS A 113 18.16 -17.89 7.99
C LYS A 113 16.69 -18.24 8.07
N GLY A 114 15.90 -17.70 7.14
CA GLY A 114 14.51 -18.08 6.99
C GLY A 114 14.37 -19.60 6.90
N ARG A 115 13.34 -20.16 7.54
CA ARG A 115 13.08 -21.60 7.43
C ARG A 115 12.83 -21.92 5.96
N VAL A 116 13.65 -22.81 5.40
CA VAL A 116 13.38 -23.36 4.06
C VAL A 116 12.11 -24.19 4.17
N TYR A 117 10.98 -23.60 3.77
CA TYR A 117 9.73 -24.33 3.68
C TYR A 117 9.84 -25.30 2.51
N LYS A 118 9.88 -26.59 2.82
CA LYS A 118 9.75 -27.65 1.82
C LYS A 118 8.28 -28.01 1.74
N PRO A 119 7.51 -27.48 0.76
CA PRO A 119 6.12 -27.86 0.60
C PRO A 119 6.05 -29.37 0.42
N LYS A 120 5.06 -30.02 1.02
CA LYS A 120 4.74 -31.40 0.68
C LYS A 120 4.20 -31.37 -0.75
N VAL A 121 4.95 -31.95 -1.69
CA VAL A 121 4.52 -32.04 -3.09
C VAL A 121 3.27 -32.90 -3.17
N ALA A 122 2.25 -32.43 -3.89
CA ALA A 122 1.10 -33.26 -4.22
C ALA A 122 1.57 -34.36 -5.19
N THR A 123 1.68 -35.58 -4.69
CA THR A 123 1.98 -36.75 -5.51
C THR A 123 0.75 -37.17 -6.31
N GLU A 124 0.94 -37.90 -7.41
CA GLU A 124 -0.18 -38.46 -8.19
C GLU A 124 -1.13 -39.29 -7.31
N VAL A 125 -0.56 -40.02 -6.35
CA VAL A 125 -1.32 -40.81 -5.36
C VAL A 125 -2.18 -39.90 -4.47
N SER A 126 -1.63 -38.78 -3.97
CA SER A 126 -2.42 -37.87 -3.13
C SER A 126 -3.52 -37.15 -3.93
N GLN A 127 -3.26 -36.84 -5.20
CA GLN A 127 -4.27 -36.29 -6.12
C GLN A 127 -5.38 -37.30 -6.42
N TYR A 128 -5.03 -38.56 -6.67
CA TYR A 128 -5.98 -39.64 -6.88
C TYR A 128 -6.87 -39.86 -5.66
N LEU A 129 -6.28 -39.94 -4.46
CA LEU A 129 -7.05 -40.07 -3.21
C LEU A 129 -7.97 -38.88 -2.96
N HIS A 130 -7.52 -37.67 -3.30
CA HIS A 130 -8.36 -36.47 -3.19
C HIS A 130 -9.55 -36.55 -4.15
N LYS A 131 -9.33 -37.02 -5.39
CA LYS A 131 -10.39 -37.24 -6.37
C LYS A 131 -11.35 -38.35 -5.93
N ALA A 132 -10.85 -39.46 -5.41
CA ALA A 132 -11.66 -40.58 -4.91
C ALA A 132 -12.58 -40.13 -3.77
N LYS A 133 -12.09 -39.33 -2.82
CA LYS A 133 -12.90 -38.74 -1.74
C LYS A 133 -13.95 -37.73 -2.22
N GLN A 134 -13.70 -37.05 -3.33
CA GLN A 134 -14.67 -36.11 -3.92
C GLN A 134 -15.80 -36.85 -4.65
N VAL A 135 -15.51 -37.98 -5.29
CA VAL A 135 -16.47 -38.78 -6.04
C VAL A 135 -17.29 -39.69 -5.11
N ASP A 136 -16.64 -40.34 -4.15
CA ASP A 136 -17.28 -41.28 -3.22
C ASP A 136 -17.15 -40.81 -1.77
N LYS A 137 -18.30 -40.49 -1.16
CA LYS A 137 -18.42 -40.03 0.23
C LYS A 137 -18.10 -41.12 1.25
N HIS A 138 -18.13 -42.39 0.84
CA HIS A 138 -17.85 -43.54 1.70
C HIS A 138 -16.42 -44.07 1.53
N PHE A 139 -15.62 -43.48 0.64
CA PHE A 139 -14.24 -43.88 0.41
C PHE A 139 -13.40 -43.76 1.70
N LYS A 140 -13.02 -44.91 2.26
CA LYS A 140 -12.10 -45.05 3.39
C LYS A 140 -10.81 -45.69 2.91
N MET A 141 -9.70 -45.22 3.47
CA MET A 141 -8.35 -45.67 3.12
C MET A 141 -7.96 -46.89 3.96
#